data_AF-A0A2V8PEU8-F1
#
_entry.id   AF-A0A2V8PEU8-F1
#
_cell.length_a   1.000
_cell.length_b   1.000
_cell.length_c   1.000
_cell.angle_alpha   90.00
_cell.angle_beta   90.00
_cell.angle_gamma   90.00
#
_symmetry.space_group_name_H-M   'P 1'
#
loop_
_entity.id
_entity.type
_entity.pdbx_description
1 polymer ?
#
loop_
_entity_poly.entity_id
_entity_poly.type
_entity_poly.pdbx_seq_one_letter_code
_entity_poly.pdbx_strand_id
1 'polypeptide(L)'
;MKPQATDDCRKVLKRVGVALIVFGAIDIGVMMYCIAHQISYSSSFNLFAVISGIYLWRGHPWYVRFVTRAAAFFVGAFCVALLVFPFLFPLDLGLIELCLRPVETIGGMVAAVGVTVFLFWVCRQLRAPAVVAAYAKPGCTSGPPWLAFALAAALGIGTGAMVGLSLSGATARKAIELAKARTGDGYRYSVSHLSWSGDHGRARVVAYRDDSIKTVEVEW
;
A
#
# COMPACT_ATOMS: atom_id res chain seq x y z
N MET A 1 5.52 25.47 -28.75
CA MET A 1 5.12 24.28 -29.54
C MET A 1 4.61 23.21 -28.59
N LYS A 2 3.32 22.83 -28.66
CA LYS A 2 2.85 21.58 -28.02
C LYS A 2 3.55 20.43 -28.76
N PRO A 3 4.28 19.52 -28.09
CA PRO A 3 4.77 18.33 -28.75
C PRO A 3 3.55 17.59 -29.32
N GLN A 4 3.49 17.42 -30.64
CA GLN A 4 2.47 16.60 -31.27
C GLN A 4 2.70 15.17 -30.83
N ALA A 5 1.96 14.73 -29.81
CA ALA A 5 1.91 13.33 -29.43
C ALA A 5 1.47 12.53 -30.66
N THR A 6 2.30 11.56 -31.08
CA THR A 6 1.97 10.61 -32.13
C THR A 6 0.65 9.89 -31.80
N ASP A 7 -0.09 9.45 -32.81
CA ASP A 7 -1.39 8.79 -32.59
C ASP A 7 -1.27 7.59 -31.63
N ASP A 8 -0.15 6.89 -31.65
CA ASP A 8 0.14 5.78 -30.75
C ASP A 8 0.32 6.23 -29.30
N CYS A 9 0.99 7.36 -29.06
CA CYS A 9 1.09 7.95 -27.72
C CYS A 9 -0.31 8.31 -27.20
N ARG A 10 -1.15 8.94 -28.03
CA ARG A 10 -2.52 9.31 -27.64
C ARG A 10 -3.38 8.09 -27.32
N LYS A 11 -3.24 6.99 -28.07
CA LYS A 11 -3.93 5.71 -27.79
C LYS A 11 -3.51 5.13 -26.44
N VAL A 12 -2.21 5.11 -26.13
CA VAL A 12 -1.70 4.62 -24.85
C VAL A 12 -2.22 5.46 -23.68
N LEU A 13 -2.14 6.79 -23.78
CA LEU A 13 -2.64 7.70 -22.75
C LEU A 13 -4.14 7.56 -22.50
N LYS A 14 -4.94 7.45 -23.57
CA LYS A 14 -6.38 7.18 -23.49
C LYS A 14 -6.65 5.85 -22.77
N ARG A 15 -5.95 4.79 -23.17
CA ARG A 15 -6.11 3.45 -22.58
C ARG A 15 -5.78 3.43 -21.09
N VAL A 16 -4.66 4.02 -20.70
CA VAL A 16 -4.24 4.10 -19.29
C VAL A 16 -5.17 5.02 -18.50
N GLY A 17 -5.57 6.15 -19.07
CA GLY A 17 -6.49 7.10 -18.44
C GLY A 17 -7.86 6.46 -18.14
N VAL A 18 -8.44 5.77 -19.12
CA VAL A 18 -9.70 5.03 -18.94
C VAL A 18 -9.55 3.93 -17.89
N ALA A 19 -8.46 3.15 -17.94
CA ALA A 19 -8.23 2.10 -16.96
C ALA A 19 -8.16 2.65 -15.52
N LEU A 20 -7.50 3.79 -15.30
CA LEU A 20 -7.45 4.46 -14.00
C LEU A 20 -8.80 5.02 -13.54
N ILE A 21 -9.60 5.58 -14.47
CA ILE A 21 -10.95 6.06 -14.17
C ILE A 21 -11.84 4.89 -13.75
N VAL A 22 -11.84 3.79 -14.52
CA VAL A 22 -12.65 2.60 -14.22
C VAL A 22 -12.21 1.99 -12.89
N PHE A 23 -10.91 1.82 -12.66
CA PHE A 23 -10.38 1.31 -11.40
C PHE A 23 -10.83 2.17 -10.20
N GLY A 24 -10.65 3.49 -10.29
CA GLY A 24 -11.07 4.40 -9.22
C GLY A 24 -12.58 4.45 -9.02
N ALA A 25 -13.38 4.33 -10.09
CA ALA A 25 -14.84 4.28 -9.98
C ALA A 25 -15.33 3.00 -9.28
N ILE A 26 -14.70 1.86 -9.59
CA ILE A 26 -15.00 0.58 -8.92
C ILE A 26 -14.66 0.68 -7.43
N ASP A 27 -13.47 1.17 -7.09
CA ASP A 27 -13.03 1.25 -5.69
C ASP A 27 -13.81 2.33 -4.90
N ILE A 28 -14.34 3.38 -5.55
CA ILE A 28 -15.37 4.26 -4.95
C ILE A 28 -16.67 3.50 -4.67
N GLY A 29 -17.11 2.64 -5.59
CA GLY A 29 -18.29 1.78 -5.39
C GLY A 29 -18.10 0.85 -4.18
N VAL A 30 -16.93 0.21 -4.08
CA VAL A 30 -16.55 -0.63 -2.94
C VAL A 30 -16.53 0.18 -1.65
N MET A 31 -15.96 1.39 -1.67
CA MET A 31 -15.97 2.29 -0.51
C MET A 31 -17.40 2.58 -0.02
N MET A 32 -18.32 2.93 -0.92
CA MET A 32 -19.72 3.17 -0.55
C MET A 32 -20.38 1.91 0.05
N TYR A 33 -20.09 0.74 -0.53
CA TYR A 33 -20.59 -0.53 -0.01
C TYR A 33 -20.07 -0.83 1.39
N CYS A 34 -18.76 -0.63 1.64
CA CYS A 34 -18.15 -0.84 2.95
C CYS A 34 -18.71 0.13 4.00
N ILE A 35 -18.92 1.40 3.65
CA ILE A 35 -19.54 2.39 4.54
C ILE A 35 -20.98 1.97 4.89
N ALA A 36 -21.76 1.49 3.92
CA ALA A 36 -23.12 1.02 4.15
C ALA A 36 -23.19 -0.20 5.10
N HIS A 37 -22.18 -1.06 5.06
CA HIS A 37 -22.11 -2.28 5.88
C HIS A 37 -21.22 -2.15 7.13
N GLN A 38 -20.76 -0.93 7.48
CA GLN A 38 -19.87 -0.68 8.62
C GLN A 38 -18.57 -1.52 8.59
N ILE A 39 -18.08 -1.84 7.40
CA ILE A 39 -16.83 -2.57 7.19
C ILE A 39 -15.69 -1.56 7.14
N SER A 40 -14.62 -1.80 7.89
CA SER A 40 -13.41 -0.98 7.87
C SER A 40 -12.83 -0.90 6.45
N TYR A 41 -12.91 0.28 5.85
CA TYR A 41 -12.35 0.57 4.53
C TYR A 41 -11.13 1.48 4.66
N SER A 42 -10.02 1.10 4.04
CA SER A 42 -8.80 1.89 4.02
C SER A 42 -8.22 1.91 2.60
N SER A 43 -8.79 2.73 1.72
CA SER A 43 -8.16 3.08 0.44
C SER A 43 -8.37 4.56 0.11
N SER A 44 -7.27 5.31 0.14
CA SER A 44 -7.21 6.73 -0.23
C SER A 44 -6.96 6.94 -1.72
N PHE A 45 -6.72 5.88 -2.49
CA PHE A 45 -6.25 5.95 -3.88
C PHE A 45 -7.35 6.25 -4.91
N ASN A 46 -8.60 6.09 -4.52
CA ASN A 46 -9.80 6.31 -5.33
C ASN A 46 -9.82 7.60 -6.12
N LEU A 47 -9.82 8.72 -5.40
CA LEU A 47 -9.97 10.04 -6.01
C LEU A 47 -8.73 10.39 -6.85
N PHE A 48 -7.55 9.99 -6.39
CA PHE A 48 -6.30 10.17 -7.13
C PHE A 48 -6.29 9.40 -8.45
N ALA A 49 -6.80 8.17 -8.48
CA ALA A 49 -6.89 7.37 -9.70
C ALA A 49 -7.80 8.03 -10.74
N VAL A 50 -9.00 8.47 -10.33
CA VAL A 50 -9.95 9.12 -11.25
C VAL A 50 -9.40 10.44 -11.80
N ILE A 51 -8.91 11.33 -10.92
CA ILE A 51 -8.36 12.63 -11.32
C ILE A 51 -7.16 12.43 -12.25
N SER A 52 -6.22 11.56 -11.87
CA SER A 52 -5.05 11.25 -12.68
C SER A 52 -5.47 10.71 -14.04
N GLY A 53 -6.44 9.79 -14.08
CA GLY A 53 -6.95 9.21 -15.31
C GLY A 53 -7.56 10.23 -16.28
N ILE A 54 -8.31 11.21 -15.77
CA ILE A 54 -8.86 12.31 -16.58
C ILE A 54 -7.75 13.18 -17.17
N TYR A 55 -6.74 13.55 -16.38
CA TYR A 55 -5.63 14.37 -16.88
C TYR A 55 -4.69 13.64 -17.85
N LEU A 56 -4.52 12.33 -17.65
CA LEU A 56 -3.86 11.43 -18.61
C LEU A 56 -4.64 11.35 -19.92
N TRP A 57 -5.97 11.24 -19.83
CA TRP A 57 -6.83 11.23 -21.01
C TRP A 57 -6.71 12.52 -21.83
N ARG A 58 -6.57 13.66 -21.15
CA ARG A 58 -6.31 14.97 -21.76
C ARG A 58 -4.86 15.17 -22.24
N GLY A 59 -3.96 14.24 -21.95
CA GLY A 59 -2.56 14.28 -22.37
C GLY A 59 -1.71 15.35 -21.69
N HIS A 60 -2.06 15.74 -20.46
CA HIS A 60 -1.36 16.81 -19.76
C HIS A 60 0.08 16.39 -19.39
N PRO A 61 1.13 17.08 -19.87
CA PRO A 61 2.53 16.63 -19.76
C PRO A 61 3.02 16.47 -18.32
N TRP A 62 2.56 17.33 -17.41
CA TRP A 62 2.89 17.22 -16.00
C TRP A 62 2.30 15.96 -15.36
N TYR A 63 1.05 15.62 -15.68
CA TYR A 63 0.37 14.46 -15.10
C TYR A 63 0.93 13.15 -15.63
N VAL A 64 1.30 13.08 -16.92
CA VAL A 64 1.97 11.90 -17.48
C VAL A 64 3.25 11.58 -16.71
N ARG A 65 4.07 12.60 -16.43
CA ARG A 65 5.31 12.44 -15.66
C ARG A 65 5.06 12.11 -14.19
N PHE A 66 4.13 12.81 -13.56
CA PHE A 66 3.76 12.58 -12.17
C PHE A 66 3.26 11.16 -11.96
N VAL A 67 2.29 10.71 -12.77
CA VAL A 67 1.69 9.37 -12.64
C VAL A 67 2.70 8.28 -12.97
N THR A 68 3.61 8.49 -13.92
CA THR A 68 4.70 7.53 -14.19
C THR A 68 5.62 7.37 -12.97
N ARG A 69 6.01 8.49 -12.33
CA ARG A 69 6.86 8.46 -11.13
C ARG A 69 6.14 7.89 -9.92
N ALA A 70 4.88 8.28 -9.72
CA ALA A 70 4.04 7.77 -8.65
C ALA A 70 3.82 6.25 -8.79
N ALA A 71 3.47 5.77 -9.99
CA ALA A 71 3.32 4.33 -10.25
C ALA A 71 4.63 3.57 -9.98
N ALA A 72 5.78 4.09 -10.42
CA ALA A 72 7.08 3.48 -10.11
C ALA A 72 7.39 3.45 -8.60
N PHE A 73 7.09 4.55 -7.89
CA PHE A 73 7.24 4.62 -6.43
C PHE A 73 6.35 3.60 -5.72
N PHE A 74 5.05 3.53 -6.05
CA PHE A 74 4.13 2.59 -5.41
C PHE A 74 4.46 1.14 -5.73
N VAL A 75 4.85 0.80 -6.96
CA VAL A 75 5.35 -0.55 -7.27
C VAL A 75 6.57 -0.89 -6.42
N GLY A 76 7.54 0.01 -6.33
CA GLY A 76 8.71 -0.19 -5.46
C GLY A 76 8.32 -0.37 -3.99
N ALA A 77 7.40 0.46 -3.49
CA ALA A 77 6.95 0.42 -2.10
C ALA A 77 6.21 -0.89 -1.79
N PHE A 78 5.32 -1.35 -2.68
CA PHE A 78 4.64 -2.64 -2.52
C PHE A 78 5.61 -3.81 -2.59
N CYS A 79 6.59 -3.80 -3.49
CA CYS A 79 7.62 -4.85 -3.53
C CYS A 79 8.42 -4.92 -2.23
N VAL A 80 8.85 -3.77 -1.69
CA VAL A 80 9.58 -3.70 -0.42
C VAL A 80 8.69 -4.12 0.74
N ALA A 81 7.43 -3.68 0.76
CA ALA A 81 6.47 -4.09 1.78
C ALA A 81 6.28 -5.60 1.77
N LEU A 82 6.10 -6.24 0.60
CA LEU A 82 5.99 -7.70 0.49
C LEU A 82 7.23 -8.43 1.01
N LEU A 83 8.42 -7.85 0.85
CA LEU A 83 9.67 -8.43 1.38
C LEU A 83 9.83 -8.23 2.89
N VAL A 84 9.41 -7.09 3.42
CA VAL A 84 9.58 -6.72 4.84
C VAL A 84 8.47 -7.31 5.72
N PHE A 85 7.24 -7.43 5.18
CA PHE A 85 6.07 -7.93 5.89
C PHE A 85 6.29 -9.25 6.66
N PRO A 86 6.88 -10.32 6.08
CA PRO A 86 7.10 -11.57 6.81
C PRO A 86 8.08 -11.46 7.98
N PHE A 87 8.91 -10.41 8.04
CA PHE A 87 9.82 -10.19 9.16
C PHE A 87 9.19 -9.38 10.29
N LEU A 88 8.18 -8.56 9.99
CA LEU A 88 7.48 -7.74 10.98
C LEU A 88 6.28 -8.43 11.60
N PHE A 89 5.62 -9.31 10.84
CA PHE A 89 4.41 -9.99 11.25
C PHE A 89 4.70 -11.48 11.48
N PRO A 90 4.38 -12.05 12.66
CA PRO A 90 4.61 -13.46 12.92
C PRO A 90 3.76 -14.30 11.95
N LEU A 91 4.43 -15.16 11.16
CA LEU A 91 3.79 -16.03 10.16
C LEU A 91 2.68 -16.89 10.78
N ASP A 92 2.87 -17.32 12.03
CA ASP A 92 1.89 -18.07 12.81
C ASP A 92 0.56 -17.31 12.95
N LEU A 93 0.61 -15.99 13.18
CA LEU A 93 -0.60 -15.17 13.28
C LEU A 93 -1.30 -15.02 11.93
N GLY A 94 -0.53 -14.94 10.84
CA GLY A 94 -1.08 -14.92 9.48
C GLY A 94 -1.78 -16.24 9.10
N LEU A 95 -1.26 -17.38 9.55
CA LEU A 95 -1.92 -18.69 9.37
C LEU A 95 -3.20 -18.79 10.17
N ILE A 96 -3.21 -18.29 11.41
CA ILE A 96 -4.42 -18.30 12.26
C ILE A 96 -5.48 -17.34 11.71
N GLU A 97 -5.08 -16.16 11.21
CA GLU A 97 -6.00 -15.26 10.48
C GLU A 97 -6.56 -15.91 9.23
N LEU A 98 -5.74 -16.65 8.46
CA LEU A 98 -6.20 -17.38 7.29
C LEU A 98 -7.22 -18.48 7.66
N CYS A 99 -7.04 -19.17 8.78
CA CYS A 99 -7.98 -20.18 9.26
C CYS A 99 -9.28 -19.56 9.79
N LEU A 100 -9.20 -18.45 10.52
CA LEU A 100 -10.36 -17.83 11.18
C LEU A 100 -11.13 -16.88 10.26
N ARG A 101 -10.46 -16.22 9.32
CA ARG A 101 -11.05 -15.22 8.41
C ARG A 101 -10.52 -15.38 6.97
N PRO A 102 -10.69 -16.56 6.36
CA PRO A 102 -10.10 -16.88 5.06
C PRO A 102 -10.50 -15.90 3.97
N VAL A 103 -11.75 -15.46 3.94
CA VAL A 103 -12.26 -14.54 2.92
C VAL A 103 -11.62 -13.16 3.03
N GLU A 104 -11.47 -12.63 4.24
CA GLU A 104 -10.85 -11.31 4.46
C GLU A 104 -9.36 -11.34 4.13
N THR A 105 -8.63 -12.36 4.60
CA THR A 105 -7.20 -12.50 4.38
C THR A 105 -6.87 -12.77 2.91
N ILE A 106 -7.56 -13.71 2.26
CA ILE A 106 -7.38 -14.01 0.84
C ILE A 106 -7.81 -12.82 -0.02
N GLY A 107 -8.95 -12.19 0.30
CA GLY A 107 -9.44 -11.02 -0.40
C GLY A 107 -8.44 -9.87 -0.35
N GLY A 108 -7.86 -9.59 0.82
CA GLY A 108 -6.81 -8.59 1.00
C GLY A 108 -5.54 -8.89 0.21
N MET A 109 -5.07 -10.13 0.22
CA MET A 109 -3.89 -10.56 -0.56
C MET A 109 -4.14 -10.43 -2.07
N VAL A 110 -5.28 -10.92 -2.56
CA VAL A 110 -5.66 -10.84 -3.97
C VAL A 110 -5.78 -9.38 -4.41
N ALA A 111 -6.38 -8.52 -3.58
CA ALA A 111 -6.45 -7.08 -3.84
C ALA A 111 -5.06 -6.45 -3.91
N ALA A 112 -4.18 -6.72 -2.95
CA ALA A 112 -2.81 -6.18 -2.91
C ALA A 112 -1.98 -6.59 -4.14
N VAL A 113 -2.05 -7.87 -4.53
CA VAL A 113 -1.39 -8.39 -5.73
C VAL A 113 -1.99 -7.76 -6.99
N GLY A 114 -3.33 -7.68 -7.07
CA GLY A 114 -4.05 -7.08 -8.19
C GLY A 114 -3.68 -5.61 -8.41
N VAL A 115 -3.62 -4.82 -7.33
CA VAL A 115 -3.18 -3.41 -7.37
C VAL A 115 -1.74 -3.30 -7.81
N THR A 116 -0.86 -4.16 -7.30
CA THR A 116 0.57 -4.16 -7.68
C THR A 116 0.75 -4.46 -9.17
N VAL A 117 0.07 -5.49 -9.68
CA VAL A 117 0.08 -5.85 -11.12
C VAL A 117 -0.49 -4.73 -11.97
N PHE A 118 -1.59 -4.11 -11.53
CA PHE A 118 -2.20 -2.98 -12.23
C PHE A 118 -1.25 -1.77 -12.30
N LEU A 119 -0.62 -1.38 -11.19
CA LEU A 119 0.35 -0.29 -11.15
C LEU A 119 1.59 -0.59 -11.99
N PHE A 120 2.07 -1.84 -11.97
CA PHE A 120 3.16 -2.28 -12.85
C PHE A 120 2.78 -2.14 -14.33
N TRP A 121 1.56 -2.55 -14.69
CA TRP A 121 1.03 -2.39 -16.05
C TRP A 121 0.92 -0.92 -16.45
N VAL A 122 0.40 -0.04 -15.58
CA VAL A 122 0.34 1.41 -15.81
C VAL A 122 1.74 1.98 -16.05
N CYS A 123 2.70 1.63 -15.19
CA CYS A 123 4.09 2.07 -15.31
C CYS A 123 4.71 1.60 -16.64
N ARG A 124 4.48 0.35 -17.03
CA ARG A 124 4.96 -0.22 -18.30
C ARG A 124 4.38 0.52 -19.51
N GLN A 125 3.08 0.82 -19.49
CA GLN A 125 2.41 1.54 -20.58
C GLN A 125 2.90 2.98 -20.71
N LEU A 126 3.04 3.70 -19.60
CA LEU A 126 3.52 5.09 -19.63
C LEU A 126 5.01 5.20 -19.97
N ARG A 127 5.77 4.11 -19.83
CA ARG A 127 7.16 3.99 -20.26
C ARG A 127 7.31 3.43 -21.67
N ALA A 128 6.22 3.22 -22.41
CA ALA A 128 6.30 2.81 -23.80
C ALA A 128 7.12 3.83 -24.62
N PRO A 129 7.94 3.39 -25.59
CA PRO A 129 8.81 4.27 -26.37
C PRO A 129 8.06 5.47 -27.00
N ALA A 130 6.84 5.25 -27.47
CA ALA A 130 5.98 6.29 -28.04
C ALA A 130 5.64 7.41 -27.03
N VAL A 131 5.40 7.07 -25.77
CA VAL A 131 5.08 8.05 -24.71
C VAL A 131 6.35 8.75 -24.26
N VAL A 132 7.44 7.99 -24.08
CA VAL A 132 8.73 8.56 -23.68
C VAL A 132 9.25 9.54 -24.72
N ALA A 133 9.17 9.20 -26.01
CA ALA A 133 9.59 10.08 -27.11
C ALA A 133 8.73 11.36 -27.17
N ALA A 134 7.41 11.25 -26.99
CA ALA A 134 6.51 12.41 -27.04
C ALA A 134 6.69 13.39 -25.87
N TYR A 135 7.17 12.91 -24.72
CA TYR A 135 7.35 13.71 -23.51
C TYR A 135 8.82 13.85 -23.06
N ALA A 136 9.77 13.45 -23.89
CA ALA A 136 11.19 13.69 -23.64
C ALA A 136 11.46 15.20 -23.64
N LYS A 137 12.12 15.70 -22.58
CA LYS A 137 12.68 17.06 -22.61
C LYS A 137 13.98 17.00 -23.43
N PRO A 138 14.19 17.91 -24.40
CA PRO A 138 15.50 18.03 -25.06
C PRO A 138 16.59 18.15 -24.00
N GLY A 139 17.60 17.27 -24.05
CA GLY A 139 18.72 17.26 -23.09
C GLY A 139 18.48 16.53 -21.76
N CYS A 140 17.31 15.96 -21.49
CA CYS A 140 17.10 15.09 -20.31
C CYS A 140 17.16 13.61 -20.69
N THR A 141 17.94 12.83 -19.95
CA THR A 141 17.96 11.37 -20.07
C THR A 141 16.60 10.80 -19.71
N SER A 142 15.98 10.11 -20.67
CA SER A 142 14.70 9.42 -20.51
C SER A 142 14.90 8.03 -19.87
N GLY A 143 15.79 7.96 -18.88
CA GLY A 143 16.15 6.73 -18.20
C GLY A 143 15.02 6.20 -17.31
N PRO A 144 15.16 4.97 -16.78
CA PRO A 144 14.26 4.44 -15.77
C PRO A 144 14.10 5.41 -14.60
N PRO A 145 12.92 5.49 -13.95
CA PRO A 145 12.71 6.33 -12.78
C PRO A 145 13.38 5.72 -11.53
N TRP A 146 14.70 5.50 -11.59
CA TRP A 146 15.48 4.87 -10.52
C TRP A 146 15.34 5.61 -9.19
N LEU A 147 15.20 6.93 -9.24
CA LEU A 147 15.02 7.77 -8.06
C LEU A 147 13.70 7.48 -7.34
N ALA A 148 12.64 7.11 -8.08
CA ALA A 148 11.37 6.71 -7.48
C ALA A 148 11.49 5.33 -6.79
N PHE A 149 12.22 4.40 -7.39
CA PHE A 149 12.51 3.09 -6.77
C PHE A 149 13.42 3.22 -5.55
N ALA A 150 14.47 4.05 -5.63
CA ALA A 150 15.39 4.31 -4.53
C ALA A 150 14.65 4.97 -3.35
N LEU A 151 13.79 5.96 -3.63
CA LEU A 151 12.97 6.59 -2.59
C LEU A 151 11.99 5.60 -1.96
N ALA A 152 11.35 4.74 -2.77
CA ALA A 152 10.45 3.71 -2.27
C ALA A 152 11.19 2.68 -1.40
N ALA A 153 12.40 2.28 -1.80
CA ALA A 153 13.25 1.39 -1.02
C ALA A 153 13.69 2.02 0.30
N ALA A 154 14.20 3.26 0.26
CA ALA A 154 14.62 3.98 1.45
C ALA A 154 13.46 4.15 2.45
N LEU A 155 12.29 4.55 1.95
CA LEU A 155 11.11 4.75 2.79
C LEU A 155 10.58 3.42 3.32
N GLY A 156 10.46 2.38 2.48
CA GLY A 156 9.98 1.06 2.91
C GLY A 156 10.90 0.39 3.92
N ILE A 157 12.22 0.43 3.71
CA ILE A 157 13.21 -0.09 4.67
C ILE A 157 13.19 0.74 5.95
N GLY A 158 13.15 2.07 5.85
CA GLY A 158 13.12 2.97 7.00
C GLY A 158 11.88 2.76 7.87
N THR A 159 10.69 2.68 7.26
CA THR A 159 9.45 2.36 7.96
C THR A 159 9.50 0.96 8.55
N GLY A 160 10.02 -0.03 7.82
CA GLY A 160 10.18 -1.38 8.33
C GLY A 160 11.07 -1.46 9.56
N ALA A 161 12.24 -0.81 9.52
CA ALA A 161 13.15 -0.72 10.65
C ALA A 161 12.51 -0.01 11.84
N MET A 162 11.80 1.10 11.60
CA MET A 162 11.10 1.84 12.66
C MET A 162 10.04 0.98 13.37
N VAL A 163 9.26 0.22 12.60
CA VAL A 163 8.24 -0.70 13.15
C VAL A 163 8.91 -1.84 13.91
N GLY A 164 9.95 -2.48 13.34
CA GLY A 164 10.68 -3.56 14.00
C GLY A 164 11.30 -3.12 15.33
N LEU A 165 11.90 -1.94 15.39
CA LEU A 165 12.42 -1.35 16.63
C LEU A 165 11.32 -1.05 17.65
N SER A 166 10.17 -0.54 17.18
CA SER A 166 9.01 -0.27 18.05
C SER A 166 8.44 -1.55 18.65
N LEU A 167 8.35 -2.62 17.87
CA LEU A 167 7.81 -3.92 18.29
C LEU A 167 8.76 -4.72 19.20
N SER A 168 10.06 -4.44 19.15
CA SER A 168 11.10 -5.08 19.97
C SER A 168 11.49 -4.28 21.22
N GLY A 169 11.02 -3.04 21.34
CA GLY A 169 11.36 -2.12 22.43
C GLY A 169 10.76 -2.49 23.79
N ALA A 170 11.29 -1.88 24.86
CA ALA A 170 10.81 -2.07 26.24
C ALA A 170 9.31 -1.78 26.41
N THR A 171 8.80 -0.80 25.65
CA THR A 171 7.39 -0.41 25.60
C THR A 171 6.49 -1.53 25.06
N ALA A 172 6.94 -2.26 24.04
CA ALA A 172 6.20 -3.41 23.50
C ALA A 172 6.17 -4.58 24.50
N ARG A 173 7.26 -4.81 25.23
CA ARG A 173 7.30 -5.81 26.31
C ARG A 173 6.34 -5.46 27.45
N LYS A 174 6.32 -4.20 27.88
CA LYS A 174 5.36 -3.69 28.89
C LYS A 174 3.92 -3.88 28.44
N ALA A 175 3.61 -3.59 27.17
CA ALA A 175 2.28 -3.85 26.60
C ALA A 175 1.90 -5.34 26.61
N ILE A 176 2.83 -6.24 26.28
CA ILE A 176 2.62 -7.69 26.32
C ILE A 176 2.38 -8.16 27.76
N GLU A 177 3.14 -7.66 28.74
CA GLU A 177 2.94 -8.00 30.16
C GLU A 177 1.55 -7.56 30.67
N LEU A 178 1.12 -6.35 30.33
CA LEU A 178 -0.22 -5.85 30.67
C LEU A 178 -1.32 -6.68 30.00
N ALA A 179 -1.11 -7.12 28.76
CA ALA A 179 -2.06 -8.00 28.07
C ALA A 179 -2.08 -9.41 28.70
N LYS A 180 -0.91 -9.95 29.08
CA LYS A 180 -0.80 -11.22 29.80
C LYS A 180 -1.54 -11.21 31.13
N ALA A 181 -1.42 -10.12 31.89
CA ALA A 181 -2.14 -9.96 33.16
C ALA A 181 -3.67 -10.01 33.00
N ARG A 182 -4.22 -9.62 31.83
CA ARG A 182 -5.66 -9.63 31.56
C ARG A 182 -6.18 -10.94 30.97
N THR A 183 -5.37 -11.63 30.17
CA THR A 183 -5.83 -12.78 29.36
C THR A 183 -5.24 -14.13 29.81
N GLY A 184 -4.22 -14.13 30.68
CA GLY A 184 -3.55 -15.31 31.21
C GLY A 184 -2.50 -15.91 30.27
N ASP A 185 -1.69 -16.84 30.77
CA ASP A 185 -0.51 -17.38 30.03
C ASP A 185 -0.85 -18.34 28.88
N GLY A 186 -2.12 -18.70 28.70
CA GLY A 186 -2.57 -19.65 27.68
C GLY A 186 -2.68 -19.09 26.25
N TYR A 187 -2.09 -17.92 25.95
CA TYR A 187 -2.13 -17.27 24.64
C TYR A 187 -0.73 -16.82 24.23
N ARG A 188 -0.47 -16.82 22.92
CA ARG A 188 0.68 -16.12 22.33
C ARG A 188 0.28 -14.66 22.09
N TYR A 189 1.22 -13.74 22.24
CA TYR A 189 0.96 -12.30 22.18
C TYR A 189 1.81 -11.65 21.10
N SER A 190 1.19 -10.82 20.27
CA SER A 190 1.88 -9.97 19.30
C SER A 190 1.32 -8.56 19.38
N VAL A 191 2.20 -7.55 19.46
CA VAL A 191 1.77 -6.15 19.45
C VAL A 191 1.43 -5.77 18.01
N SER A 192 0.17 -5.38 17.78
CA SER A 192 -0.31 -4.96 16.45
C SER A 192 -0.23 -3.45 16.25
N HIS A 193 -0.42 -2.68 17.32
CA HIS A 193 -0.36 -1.23 17.29
C HIS A 193 0.25 -0.73 18.60
N LEU A 194 1.11 0.27 18.50
CA LEU A 194 1.77 0.88 19.65
C LEU A 194 1.83 2.38 19.43
N SER A 195 1.26 3.14 20.36
CA SER A 195 1.34 4.60 20.40
C SER A 195 1.77 5.00 21.79
N TRP A 196 2.79 5.85 21.91
CA TRP A 196 3.20 6.39 23.20
C TRP A 196 3.53 7.87 23.06
N SER A 197 3.24 8.63 24.12
CA SER A 197 3.59 10.04 24.23
C SER A 197 3.97 10.33 25.68
N GLY A 198 5.27 10.55 25.91
CA GLY A 198 5.81 10.69 27.26
C GLY A 198 5.56 9.43 28.10
N ASP A 199 4.95 9.62 29.28
CA ASP A 199 4.62 8.52 30.21
C ASP A 199 3.33 7.77 29.85
N HIS A 200 2.49 8.29 28.94
CA HIS A 200 1.24 7.65 28.55
C HIS A 200 1.43 6.80 27.29
N GLY A 201 1.01 5.54 27.33
CA GLY A 201 1.08 4.63 26.20
C GLY A 201 -0.20 3.84 26.00
N ARG A 202 -0.60 3.71 24.74
CA ARG A 202 -1.71 2.87 24.28
C ARG A 202 -1.17 1.82 23.32
N ALA A 203 -1.45 0.56 23.60
CA ALA A 203 -1.10 -0.54 22.71
C ALA A 203 -2.30 -1.44 22.44
N ARG A 204 -2.35 -1.96 21.22
CA ARG A 204 -3.28 -3.01 20.81
C ARG A 204 -2.49 -4.30 20.65
N VAL A 205 -2.73 -5.25 21.54
CA VAL A 205 -2.04 -6.54 21.56
C VAL A 205 -3.00 -7.61 21.07
N VAL A 206 -2.57 -8.38 20.08
CA VAL A 206 -3.29 -9.56 19.60
C VAL A 206 -2.85 -10.74 20.45
N ALA A 207 -3.77 -11.26 21.26
CA ALA A 207 -3.64 -12.50 21.99
C ALA A 207 -4.25 -13.62 21.13
N TYR A 208 -3.45 -14.59 20.72
CA TYR A 208 -3.87 -15.64 19.80
C TYR A 208 -3.51 -17.03 20.31
N ARG A 209 -4.39 -17.97 20.01
CA ARG A 209 -4.26 -19.41 20.17
C ARG A 209 -4.67 -20.06 18.85
N ASP A 210 -4.37 -21.34 18.66
CA ASP A 210 -4.68 -22.09 17.44
C ASP A 210 -6.15 -21.99 16.99
N ASP A 211 -7.08 -21.72 17.91
CA ASP A 211 -8.53 -21.67 17.67
C ASP A 211 -9.17 -20.29 17.87
N SER A 212 -8.43 -19.28 18.35
CA SER A 212 -9.02 -18.01 18.77
C SER A 212 -8.04 -16.85 18.70
N ILE A 213 -8.50 -15.75 18.12
CA ILE A 213 -7.80 -14.46 18.14
C ILE A 213 -8.63 -13.50 18.98
N LYS A 214 -7.99 -12.88 19.97
CA LYS A 214 -8.55 -11.80 20.79
C LYS A 214 -7.66 -10.58 20.66
N THR A 215 -8.28 -9.42 20.48
CA THR A 215 -7.58 -8.15 20.50
C THR A 215 -7.76 -7.50 21.87
N VAL A 216 -6.66 -7.29 22.57
CA VAL A 216 -6.62 -6.67 23.90
C VAL A 216 -6.01 -5.29 23.78
N GLU A 217 -6.78 -4.26 24.10
CA GLU A 217 -6.27 -2.90 24.21
C GLU A 217 -5.76 -2.66 25.64
N VAL A 218 -4.53 -2.19 25.74
CA VAL A 218 -3.86 -1.89 27.01
C VAL A 218 -3.36 -0.45 27.00
N GLU A 219 -3.53 0.22 28.13
CA GLU A 219 -3.11 1.59 28.37
C GLU A 219 -2.28 1.64 29.66
N TRP A 220 -1.28 2.51 29.72
CA TRP A 220 -0.50 2.80 30.92
C TRP A 220 -0.01 4.24 30.94
#